data_AF-A0A1G3R7E9-F1
#
_entry.id   AF-A0A1G3R7E9-F1
#
_cell.length_a   1.000
_cell.length_b   1.000
_cell.length_c   1.000
_cell.angle_alpha   90.00
_cell.angle_beta   90.00
_cell.angle_gamma   90.00
#
_symmetry.space_group_name_H-M   'P 1'
#
loop_
_entity.id
_entity.type
_entity.pdbx_description
1 polymer ?
#
loop_
_entity_poly.entity_id
_entity_poly.type
_entity_poly.pdbx_seq_one_letter_code
_entity_poly.pdbx_strand_id
1 'polypeptide(L)'
;MLINCPSTPKTPKTAAAPTFSPAAGIYTAMQSVTIATATEGAEIRYTTDGTDPSATNGAVYTGPVSVPATTTLKAVAIKKGLGDSAVVGAAYTITGTVAGVTFSPAPGTFGGSVEVALASATPGAEIRYTTDGTSPTATTGSVYAAPFRLGSSATVKAAAFKKDWAPSAVASAAYTVLAAVTDGEVEEARGAIARAREFDAEIYDPDNLAAAKADLERGLAARTADPVAARAALAEAKAAADLAYENSVARGAEDLGRRMEESRQRLLAQKADQWLPAEYESAVGGIADSAELFGQADYAGARSRAYQALKDMADLSTRLDERLRWVRMLRSDTEQLMAEAEATDAYAVAPAQKDKVSGLYARGVEDWQSYRLDDAEESFGAAREAAKDTLRLAREARSGRDAVEKQKADELQAKAQAALKEAAGLTVANDEGEVVTPDEWTQFLKDIEKMELEYQKAVPQSMRGIPSSGTLVLAEETSLKELLQKAKEFYRLGLEEQAKGNYEQSQSYFSESLRYVEIYKSYAVKGVYTVRLIPERRDCLWRIAEYPEIYGDPYLWPKIWRRNRKLVQNPDLIYPGWQLVIPLQ
;
A
#
# COMPACT_ATOMS: atom_id res chain seq x y z
N MET A 1 -142.58 48.83 -60.79
CA MET A 1 -141.29 49.32 -61.33
C MET A 1 -140.23 49.01 -60.28
N LEU A 2 -139.10 48.35 -60.49
CA LEU A 2 -138.38 47.80 -61.65
C LEU A 2 -137.43 46.69 -61.12
N ILE A 3 -137.43 45.54 -61.80
CA ILE A 3 -136.29 44.71 -62.27
C ILE A 3 -135.34 43.97 -61.29
N ASN A 4 -135.24 42.68 -61.63
CA ASN A 4 -134.42 41.53 -61.23
C ASN A 4 -132.89 41.65 -61.40
N CYS A 5 -132.10 40.85 -60.66
CA CYS A 5 -130.91 40.16 -61.18
C CYS A 5 -130.45 38.98 -60.26
N PRO A 6 -130.24 37.76 -60.79
CA PRO A 6 -129.69 36.61 -60.05
C PRO A 6 -128.22 36.32 -60.39
N SER A 7 -127.46 35.72 -59.46
CA SER A 7 -126.24 34.94 -59.80
C SER A 7 -125.89 33.91 -58.73
N THR A 8 -126.05 32.62 -59.07
CA THR A 8 -125.42 31.49 -58.38
C THR A 8 -124.02 31.25 -58.97
N PRO A 9 -122.94 31.16 -58.17
CA PRO A 9 -121.66 30.66 -58.66
C PRO A 9 -121.61 29.13 -58.61
N LYS A 10 -121.15 28.52 -59.72
CA LYS A 10 -120.87 27.09 -59.89
C LYS A 10 -119.46 26.82 -59.37
N THR A 11 -119.31 26.12 -58.25
CA THR A 11 -118.02 25.70 -57.69
C THR A 11 -117.34 24.67 -58.62
N PRO A 12 -116.05 24.85 -59.01
CA PRO A 12 -115.32 23.84 -59.77
C PRO A 12 -115.07 22.60 -58.91
N LYS A 13 -115.19 21.41 -59.51
CA LYS A 13 -114.91 20.12 -58.86
C LYS A 13 -113.38 19.94 -58.81
N THR A 14 -112.78 19.98 -57.62
CA THR A 14 -111.35 19.69 -57.39
C THR A 14 -111.14 18.25 -56.94
N ALA A 15 -109.91 17.74 -57.08
CA ALA A 15 -109.53 16.44 -56.55
C ALA A 15 -109.55 16.46 -55.01
N ALA A 16 -110.00 15.36 -54.39
CA ALA A 16 -109.96 15.18 -52.96
C ALA A 16 -108.51 15.17 -52.44
N ALA A 17 -108.29 15.90 -51.34
CA ALA A 17 -106.97 16.04 -50.74
C ALA A 17 -106.41 14.68 -50.27
N PRO A 18 -105.08 14.43 -50.42
CA PRO A 18 -104.46 13.21 -49.92
C PRO A 18 -104.61 13.06 -48.41
N THR A 19 -104.80 11.82 -47.97
CA THR A 19 -104.79 11.42 -46.56
C THR A 19 -103.55 10.57 -46.30
N PHE A 20 -102.99 10.69 -45.10
CA PHE A 20 -101.83 9.93 -44.67
C PHE A 20 -102.21 8.92 -43.60
N SER A 21 -101.67 7.69 -43.70
CA SER A 21 -101.84 6.63 -42.72
C SER A 21 -100.49 5.94 -42.44
N PRO A 22 -100.00 5.93 -41.19
CA PRO A 22 -100.64 6.49 -40.00
C PRO A 22 -100.68 8.04 -40.04
N ALA A 23 -101.56 8.66 -39.25
CA ALA A 23 -101.76 10.11 -39.30
C ALA A 23 -100.51 10.89 -38.86
N ALA A 24 -100.42 12.18 -39.18
CA ALA A 24 -99.38 13.04 -38.63
C ALA A 24 -99.37 12.97 -37.10
N GLY A 25 -98.19 12.91 -36.48
CA GLY A 25 -98.10 12.66 -35.05
C GLY A 25 -96.68 12.42 -34.55
N ILE A 26 -96.61 12.11 -33.27
CA ILE A 26 -95.37 11.80 -32.56
C ILE A 26 -95.22 10.28 -32.51
N TYR A 27 -94.06 9.79 -32.94
CA TYR A 27 -93.75 8.38 -33.00
C TYR A 27 -92.40 8.09 -32.36
N THR A 28 -92.26 6.90 -31.77
CA THR A 28 -91.03 6.44 -31.12
C THR A 28 -90.19 5.50 -31.99
N ALA A 29 -90.68 5.16 -33.18
CA ALA A 29 -90.01 4.32 -34.17
C ALA A 29 -90.19 4.93 -35.56
N MET A 30 -89.31 4.56 -36.50
CA MET A 30 -89.45 4.95 -37.90
C MET A 30 -90.85 4.61 -38.43
N GLN A 31 -91.43 5.52 -39.20
CA GLN A 31 -92.77 5.34 -39.75
C GLN A 31 -92.71 4.96 -41.22
N SER A 32 -93.63 4.10 -41.66
CA SER A 32 -93.88 3.82 -43.07
C SER A 32 -95.25 4.38 -43.42
N VAL A 33 -95.26 5.51 -44.12
CA VAL A 33 -96.46 6.33 -44.34
C VAL A 33 -97.07 5.98 -45.69
N THR A 34 -98.32 5.52 -45.66
CA THR A 34 -99.15 5.33 -46.84
C THR A 34 -99.97 6.57 -47.15
N ILE A 35 -100.08 6.94 -48.42
CA ILE A 35 -100.82 8.11 -48.89
C ILE A 35 -101.96 7.65 -49.80
N ALA A 36 -103.18 8.13 -49.57
CA ALA A 36 -104.36 7.77 -50.34
C ALA A 36 -105.18 9.01 -50.71
N THR A 37 -106.05 8.90 -51.72
CA THR A 37 -107.03 9.95 -52.06
C THR A 37 -108.37 9.30 -52.39
N ALA A 38 -109.48 9.95 -52.03
CA ALA A 38 -110.82 9.49 -52.38
C ALA A 38 -111.14 9.68 -53.88
N THR A 39 -110.28 10.38 -54.63
CA THR A 39 -110.44 10.56 -56.08
C THR A 39 -109.82 9.38 -56.81
N GLU A 40 -110.64 8.41 -57.20
CA GLU A 40 -110.18 7.21 -57.91
C GLU A 40 -109.40 7.58 -59.19
N GLY A 41 -108.20 7.01 -59.37
CA GLY A 41 -107.35 7.26 -60.55
C GLY A 41 -106.64 8.62 -60.58
N ALA A 42 -106.50 9.32 -59.45
CA ALA A 42 -105.65 10.51 -59.32
C ALA A 42 -104.19 10.13 -59.02
N GLU A 43 -103.22 10.84 -59.62
CA GLU A 43 -101.80 10.72 -59.30
C GLU A 43 -101.51 11.51 -58.01
N ILE A 44 -100.84 10.89 -57.04
CA ILE A 44 -100.41 11.57 -55.82
C ILE A 44 -98.90 11.87 -55.94
N ARG A 45 -98.53 13.13 -55.71
CA ARG A 45 -97.12 13.54 -55.58
C ARG A 45 -96.82 14.02 -54.18
N TYR A 46 -95.62 13.73 -53.69
CA TYR A 46 -95.20 14.09 -52.34
C TYR A 46 -93.75 14.57 -52.25
N THR A 47 -93.44 15.29 -51.19
CA THR A 47 -92.11 15.79 -50.83
C THR A 47 -91.81 15.47 -49.36
N THR A 48 -90.54 15.21 -49.05
CA THR A 48 -90.04 14.93 -47.68
C THR A 48 -89.21 16.07 -47.12
N ASP A 49 -88.83 17.04 -47.94
CA ASP A 49 -88.02 18.20 -47.57
C ASP A 49 -88.85 19.39 -47.07
N GLY A 50 -90.18 19.25 -47.01
CA GLY A 50 -91.12 20.28 -46.60
C GLY A 50 -91.50 21.29 -47.69
N THR A 51 -91.01 21.15 -48.93
CA THR A 51 -91.43 21.98 -50.07
C THR A 51 -92.82 21.57 -50.58
N ASP A 52 -93.56 22.46 -51.25
CA ASP A 52 -94.91 22.13 -51.73
C ASP A 52 -94.85 21.28 -53.01
N PRO A 53 -95.44 20.06 -53.03
CA PRO A 53 -95.51 19.24 -54.23
C PRO A 53 -96.48 19.85 -55.26
N SER A 54 -96.18 19.64 -56.54
CA SER A 54 -96.97 20.11 -57.68
C SER A 54 -96.87 19.10 -58.84
N ALA A 55 -97.52 19.39 -59.98
CA ALA A 55 -97.38 18.57 -61.18
C ALA A 55 -95.92 18.40 -61.66
N THR A 56 -95.02 19.32 -61.28
CA THR A 56 -93.61 19.32 -61.65
C THR A 56 -92.64 19.16 -60.47
N ASN A 57 -93.10 19.28 -59.23
CA ASN A 57 -92.29 19.17 -58.01
C ASN A 57 -92.75 18.01 -57.10
N GLY A 58 -91.81 17.21 -56.58
CA GLY A 58 -92.08 16.08 -55.71
C GLY A 58 -92.12 14.72 -56.43
N ALA A 59 -91.91 13.65 -55.65
CA ALA A 59 -91.87 12.27 -56.09
C ALA A 59 -93.29 11.72 -56.30
N VAL A 60 -93.48 10.88 -57.32
CA VAL A 60 -94.75 10.18 -57.56
C VAL A 60 -94.89 9.06 -56.52
N TYR A 61 -96.02 9.04 -55.82
CA TYR A 61 -96.31 8.02 -54.82
C TYR A 61 -96.57 6.67 -55.50
N THR A 62 -95.65 5.72 -55.29
CA THR A 62 -95.69 4.36 -55.87
C THR A 62 -95.71 3.26 -54.80
N GLY A 63 -95.51 3.63 -53.53
CA GLY A 63 -95.52 2.73 -52.38
C GLY A 63 -95.30 3.49 -51.07
N PRO A 64 -95.38 2.81 -49.90
CA PRO A 64 -95.24 3.45 -48.59
C PRO A 64 -93.92 4.23 -48.45
N VAL A 65 -94.00 5.45 -47.91
CA VAL A 65 -92.85 6.34 -47.75
C VAL A 65 -92.18 6.12 -46.39
N SER A 66 -90.89 5.81 -46.38
CA SER A 66 -90.13 5.60 -45.14
C SER A 66 -89.71 6.94 -44.52
N VAL A 67 -90.02 7.11 -43.22
CA VAL A 67 -89.71 8.29 -42.40
C VAL A 67 -88.88 7.83 -41.19
N PRO A 68 -87.55 7.72 -41.33
CA PRO A 68 -86.67 7.24 -40.26
C PRO A 68 -86.33 8.31 -39.21
N ALA A 69 -86.57 9.59 -39.49
CA ALA A 69 -86.32 10.73 -38.60
C ALA A 69 -87.43 11.78 -38.73
N THR A 70 -87.48 12.75 -37.82
CA THR A 70 -88.47 13.84 -37.85
C THR A 70 -88.50 14.51 -39.22
N THR A 71 -89.62 14.36 -39.93
CA THR A 71 -89.77 14.77 -41.33
C THR A 71 -91.18 15.29 -41.56
N THR A 72 -91.29 16.35 -42.37
CA THR A 72 -92.59 16.85 -42.82
C THR A 72 -92.86 16.35 -44.23
N LEU A 73 -93.82 15.45 -44.37
CA LEU A 73 -94.31 15.00 -45.66
C LEU A 73 -95.38 15.96 -46.17
N LYS A 74 -95.30 16.42 -47.40
CA LYS A 74 -96.40 17.13 -48.06
C LYS A 74 -96.86 16.36 -49.28
N ALA A 75 -98.16 16.33 -49.56
CA ALA A 75 -98.72 15.62 -50.71
C ALA A 75 -99.85 16.40 -51.41
N VAL A 76 -99.98 16.20 -52.73
CA VAL A 76 -101.07 16.73 -53.57
C VAL A 76 -101.61 15.62 -54.48
N ALA A 77 -102.92 15.60 -54.71
CA ALA A 77 -103.57 14.71 -55.67
C ALA A 77 -103.93 15.48 -56.94
N ILE A 78 -103.55 14.93 -58.08
CA ILE A 78 -103.67 15.55 -59.40
C ILE A 78 -104.44 14.59 -60.31
N LYS A 79 -105.54 15.06 -60.91
CA LYS A 79 -106.31 14.27 -61.87
C LYS A 79 -106.72 15.12 -63.06
N LYS A 80 -106.40 14.63 -64.26
CA LYS A 80 -106.74 15.30 -65.52
C LYS A 80 -108.25 15.58 -65.60
N GLY A 81 -108.63 16.84 -65.79
CA GLY A 81 -110.02 17.29 -65.87
C GLY A 81 -110.64 17.75 -64.54
N LEU A 82 -109.91 17.69 -63.42
CA LEU A 82 -110.25 18.34 -62.15
C LEU A 82 -109.19 19.40 -61.82
N GLY A 83 -109.55 20.38 -60.98
CA GLY A 83 -108.52 21.22 -60.34
C GLY A 83 -107.73 20.39 -59.32
N ASP A 84 -106.44 20.69 -59.16
CA ASP A 84 -105.57 20.03 -58.18
C ASP A 84 -106.16 20.11 -56.78
N SER A 85 -105.88 19.10 -55.96
CA SER A 85 -106.24 19.19 -54.54
C SER A 85 -105.46 20.28 -53.83
N ALA A 86 -105.90 20.67 -52.64
CA ALA A 86 -105.01 21.42 -51.74
C ALA A 86 -103.77 20.56 -51.41
N VAL A 87 -102.62 21.20 -51.26
CA VAL A 87 -101.41 20.57 -50.70
C VAL A 87 -101.67 20.32 -49.22
N VAL A 88 -101.50 19.07 -48.78
CA VAL A 88 -101.64 18.68 -47.38
C VAL A 88 -100.29 18.30 -46.82
N GLY A 89 -99.92 18.90 -45.69
CA GLY A 89 -98.72 18.56 -44.92
C GLY A 89 -99.05 17.66 -43.73
N ALA A 90 -98.24 16.63 -43.52
CA ALA A 90 -98.22 15.77 -42.37
C ALA A 90 -96.82 15.78 -41.74
N ALA A 91 -96.73 16.35 -40.54
CA ALA A 91 -95.51 16.35 -39.75
C ALA A 91 -95.41 15.05 -38.94
N TYR A 92 -94.32 14.32 -39.13
CA TYR A 92 -93.98 13.12 -38.36
C TYR A 92 -92.78 13.45 -37.48
N THR A 93 -93.00 13.51 -36.17
CA THR A 93 -91.90 13.72 -35.21
C THR A 93 -91.46 12.36 -34.69
N ILE A 94 -90.23 11.95 -35.05
CA ILE A 94 -89.62 10.72 -34.54
C ILE A 94 -88.79 11.08 -33.32
N THR A 95 -89.32 10.79 -32.14
CA THR A 95 -88.71 11.08 -30.83
C THR A 95 -88.38 9.81 -30.07
N GLY A 96 -87.72 9.94 -28.94
CA GLY A 96 -87.34 8.85 -28.06
C GLY A 96 -86.56 9.37 -26.87
N THR A 97 -85.99 8.46 -26.09
CA THR A 97 -85.06 8.80 -25.02
C THR A 97 -83.65 8.47 -25.48
N VAL A 98 -82.73 9.43 -25.36
CA VAL A 98 -81.32 9.22 -25.68
C VAL A 98 -80.74 8.18 -24.73
N ALA A 99 -79.96 7.22 -25.26
CA ALA A 99 -79.31 6.19 -24.47
C ALA A 99 -78.31 6.81 -23.48
N GLY A 100 -78.22 6.22 -22.29
CA GLY A 100 -77.29 6.62 -21.24
C GLY A 100 -75.83 6.70 -21.70
N VAL A 101 -75.06 7.56 -21.05
CA VAL A 101 -73.61 7.67 -21.29
C VAL A 101 -72.88 6.57 -20.53
N THR A 102 -71.98 5.85 -21.20
CA THR A 102 -71.08 4.86 -20.59
C THR A 102 -69.66 5.43 -20.47
N PHE A 103 -68.98 5.06 -19.39
CA PHE A 103 -67.60 5.45 -19.11
C PHE A 103 -66.62 4.32 -19.40
N SER A 104 -65.46 4.63 -19.99
CA SER A 104 -64.34 3.70 -20.17
C SER A 104 -63.02 4.40 -19.86
N PRO A 105 -62.20 3.93 -18.92
CA PRO A 105 -62.43 2.76 -18.06
C PRO A 105 -63.55 3.01 -17.05
N ALA A 106 -64.05 1.93 -16.43
CA ALA A 106 -65.01 2.00 -15.34
C ALA A 106 -64.47 2.85 -14.17
N PRO A 107 -65.36 3.51 -13.38
CA PRO A 107 -64.93 4.25 -12.20
C PRO A 107 -64.16 3.36 -11.23
N GLY A 108 -63.15 3.94 -10.58
CA GLY A 108 -62.24 3.21 -9.71
C GLY A 108 -61.05 4.05 -9.28
N THR A 109 -60.05 3.38 -8.72
CA THR A 109 -58.79 3.99 -8.28
C THR A 109 -57.71 3.82 -9.33
N PHE A 110 -57.01 4.90 -9.65
CA PHE A 110 -55.98 4.97 -10.67
C PHE A 110 -54.71 5.65 -10.13
N GLY A 111 -53.55 5.15 -10.52
CA GLY A 111 -52.25 5.76 -10.22
C GLY A 111 -51.89 6.86 -11.20
N GLY A 112 -51.45 8.01 -10.71
CA GLY A 112 -50.91 9.11 -11.51
C GLY A 112 -51.98 9.86 -12.31
N SER A 113 -52.53 9.27 -13.36
CA SER A 113 -53.61 9.87 -14.17
C SER A 113 -54.42 8.82 -14.91
N VAL A 114 -55.69 9.12 -15.18
CA VAL A 114 -56.57 8.26 -15.99
C VAL A 114 -57.09 9.01 -17.20
N GLU A 115 -57.11 8.35 -18.36
CA GLU A 115 -57.76 8.85 -19.57
C GLU A 115 -59.19 8.29 -19.64
N VAL A 116 -60.19 9.16 -19.67
CA VAL A 116 -61.60 8.81 -19.62
C VAL A 116 -62.25 9.05 -20.97
N ALA A 117 -62.83 7.99 -21.53
CA ALA A 117 -63.64 8.00 -22.74
C ALA A 117 -65.13 7.87 -22.39
N LEU A 118 -65.96 8.62 -23.11
CA LEU A 118 -67.42 8.61 -22.99
C LEU A 118 -68.05 8.10 -24.30
N ALA A 119 -69.14 7.36 -24.19
CA ALA A 119 -69.90 6.88 -25.35
C ALA A 119 -71.41 6.86 -25.07
N SER A 120 -72.21 6.96 -26.12
CA SER A 120 -73.67 6.76 -26.10
C SER A 120 -74.07 5.91 -27.29
N ALA A 121 -75.01 4.99 -27.09
CA ALA A 121 -75.51 4.11 -28.15
C ALA A 121 -76.44 4.82 -29.15
N THR A 122 -76.87 6.05 -28.89
CA THR A 122 -77.73 6.83 -29.80
C THR A 122 -76.87 7.58 -30.83
N PRO A 123 -76.91 7.20 -32.13
CA PRO A 123 -76.12 7.89 -33.15
C PRO A 123 -76.52 9.36 -33.28
N GLY A 124 -75.51 10.24 -33.36
CA GLY A 124 -75.68 11.69 -33.50
C GLY A 124 -76.14 12.42 -32.24
N ALA A 125 -76.06 11.80 -31.06
CA ALA A 125 -76.27 12.50 -29.79
C ALA A 125 -74.99 13.25 -29.35
N GLU A 126 -75.13 14.47 -28.86
CA GLU A 126 -74.05 15.26 -28.26
C GLU A 126 -73.89 14.88 -26.79
N ILE A 127 -72.71 14.40 -26.39
CA ILE A 127 -72.40 14.12 -24.99
C ILE A 127 -71.79 15.37 -24.35
N ARG A 128 -72.31 15.78 -23.19
CA ARG A 128 -71.72 16.80 -22.33
C ARG A 128 -71.34 16.24 -20.98
N TYR A 129 -70.24 16.74 -20.42
CA TYR A 129 -69.73 16.28 -19.14
C TYR A 129 -69.19 17.42 -18.27
N THR A 130 -69.04 17.12 -16.99
CA THR A 130 -68.46 17.97 -15.95
C THR A 130 -67.53 17.12 -15.10
N THR A 131 -66.47 17.71 -14.56
CA THR A 131 -65.48 17.02 -13.69
C THR A 131 -65.56 17.48 -12.23
N ASP A 132 -66.39 18.48 -11.94
CA ASP A 132 -66.60 19.08 -10.61
C ASP A 132 -67.79 18.45 -9.86
N GLY A 133 -68.42 17.41 -10.41
CA GLY A 133 -69.58 16.75 -9.83
C GLY A 133 -70.92 17.47 -10.02
N THR A 134 -70.96 18.61 -10.73
CA THR A 134 -72.23 19.26 -11.13
C THR A 134 -72.92 18.47 -12.24
N SER A 135 -74.25 18.58 -12.41
CA SER A 135 -74.94 17.86 -13.48
C SER A 135 -74.87 18.62 -14.81
N PRO A 136 -74.40 18.01 -15.92
CA PRO A 136 -74.44 18.66 -17.23
C PRO A 136 -75.88 18.85 -17.72
N THR A 137 -76.11 19.91 -18.49
CA THR A 137 -77.37 20.20 -19.19
C THR A 137 -77.09 20.39 -20.68
N ALA A 138 -78.13 20.63 -21.49
CA ALA A 138 -77.96 20.92 -22.91
C ALA A 138 -77.10 22.18 -23.18
N THR A 139 -76.92 23.05 -22.18
CA THR A 139 -76.17 24.32 -22.29
C THR A 139 -75.03 24.44 -21.28
N THR A 140 -74.93 23.53 -20.30
CA THR A 140 -73.92 23.56 -19.23
C THR A 140 -73.07 22.29 -19.25
N GLY A 141 -71.75 22.46 -19.12
CA GLY A 141 -70.78 21.38 -19.21
C GLY A 141 -70.02 21.38 -20.54
N SER A 142 -68.87 20.71 -20.54
CA SER A 142 -67.96 20.58 -21.68
C SER A 142 -68.50 19.58 -22.68
N VAL A 143 -68.40 19.90 -23.98
CA VAL A 143 -68.77 18.97 -25.06
C VAL A 143 -67.67 17.91 -25.19
N TYR A 144 -68.06 16.65 -25.23
CA TYR A 144 -67.13 15.54 -25.41
C TYR A 144 -66.75 15.40 -26.89
N ALA A 145 -65.48 15.69 -27.20
CA ALA A 145 -64.93 15.56 -28.55
C ALA A 145 -63.91 14.41 -28.68
N ALA A 146 -63.18 14.13 -27.60
CA ALA A 146 -62.16 13.08 -27.49
C ALA A 146 -62.01 12.67 -26.02
N PRO A 147 -61.36 11.53 -25.73
CA PRO A 147 -61.00 11.16 -24.36
C PRO A 147 -60.23 12.28 -23.66
N PHE A 148 -60.47 12.45 -22.36
CA PHE A 148 -59.84 13.51 -21.55
C PHE A 148 -59.10 12.93 -20.35
N ARG A 149 -58.02 13.60 -19.93
CA ARG A 149 -57.14 13.14 -18.86
C ARG A 149 -57.52 13.75 -17.52
N LEU A 150 -57.72 12.92 -16.50
CA LEU A 150 -57.83 13.32 -15.10
C LEU A 150 -56.48 13.12 -14.41
N GLY A 151 -55.85 14.22 -13.96
CA GLY A 151 -54.62 14.21 -13.16
C GLY A 151 -54.84 14.21 -11.65
N SER A 152 -56.10 14.33 -11.21
CA SER A 152 -56.49 14.34 -9.79
C SER A 152 -57.87 13.70 -9.62
N SER A 153 -58.20 13.35 -8.38
CA SER A 153 -59.49 12.73 -8.06
C SER A 153 -60.65 13.67 -8.42
N ALA A 154 -61.65 13.14 -9.12
CA ALA A 154 -62.76 13.92 -9.64
C ALA A 154 -64.02 13.05 -9.76
N THR A 155 -65.19 13.69 -9.67
CA THR A 155 -66.47 13.04 -10.01
C THR A 155 -66.91 13.53 -11.37
N VAL A 156 -66.88 12.64 -12.36
CA VAL A 156 -67.32 12.95 -13.72
C VAL A 156 -68.81 12.66 -13.83
N LYS A 157 -69.59 13.67 -14.20
CA LYS A 157 -71.00 13.47 -14.60
C LYS A 157 -71.15 13.75 -16.09
N ALA A 158 -71.94 12.92 -16.76
CA ALA A 158 -72.15 13.01 -18.21
C ALA A 158 -73.61 12.75 -18.60
N ALA A 159 -74.11 13.49 -19.58
CA ALA A 159 -75.43 13.27 -20.17
C ALA A 159 -75.37 13.49 -21.69
N ALA A 160 -76.21 12.79 -22.44
CA ALA A 160 -76.29 12.88 -23.89
C ALA A 160 -77.60 13.55 -24.32
N PHE A 161 -77.49 14.44 -25.30
CA PHE A 161 -78.57 15.29 -25.79
C PHE A 161 -78.73 15.12 -27.29
N LYS A 162 -79.99 15.07 -27.75
CA LYS A 162 -80.33 15.05 -29.18
C LYS A 162 -81.57 15.89 -29.39
N LYS A 163 -81.59 16.65 -30.48
CA LYS A 163 -82.71 17.53 -30.83
C LYS A 163 -84.01 16.73 -30.91
N ASP A 164 -85.09 17.27 -30.35
CA ASP A 164 -86.44 16.72 -30.34
C ASP A 164 -86.57 15.33 -29.65
N TRP A 165 -85.57 14.93 -28.86
CA TRP A 165 -85.52 13.72 -28.04
C TRP A 165 -85.43 14.06 -26.56
N ALA A 166 -85.96 13.21 -25.69
CA ALA A 166 -85.73 13.32 -24.25
C ALA A 166 -84.26 13.02 -23.94
N PRO A 167 -83.60 13.83 -23.09
CA PRO A 167 -82.18 13.64 -22.77
C PRO A 167 -81.95 12.31 -22.05
N SER A 168 -80.71 11.81 -22.08
CA SER A 168 -80.35 10.66 -21.29
C SER A 168 -80.42 10.98 -19.79
N ALA A 169 -80.55 9.96 -18.95
CA ALA A 169 -80.25 10.13 -17.53
C ALA A 169 -78.79 10.61 -17.34
N VAL A 170 -78.53 11.38 -16.29
CA VAL A 170 -77.18 11.82 -15.93
C VAL A 170 -76.43 10.60 -15.35
N ALA A 171 -75.41 10.15 -16.07
CA ALA A 171 -74.49 9.14 -15.59
C ALA A 171 -73.43 9.79 -14.69
N SER A 172 -73.00 9.11 -13.62
CA SER A 172 -72.03 9.62 -12.65
C SER A 172 -70.95 8.57 -12.40
N ALA A 173 -69.69 8.97 -12.49
CA ALA A 173 -68.52 8.13 -12.26
C ALA A 173 -67.53 8.83 -11.33
N ALA A 174 -67.17 8.17 -10.23
CA ALA A 174 -66.15 8.65 -9.31
C ALA A 174 -64.78 8.06 -9.66
N TYR A 175 -63.81 8.92 -9.94
CA TYR A 175 -62.42 8.54 -10.20
C TYR A 175 -61.55 9.02 -9.06
N THR A 176 -60.88 8.08 -8.38
CA THR A 176 -59.87 8.40 -7.38
C THR A 176 -58.50 8.31 -8.04
N VAL A 177 -57.82 9.43 -8.22
CA VAL A 177 -56.46 9.49 -8.75
C VAL A 177 -55.49 9.72 -7.61
N LEU A 178 -54.60 8.75 -7.39
CA LEU A 178 -53.54 8.82 -6.40
C LEU A 178 -52.33 9.52 -6.99
N ALA A 179 -51.74 10.44 -6.22
CA ALA A 179 -50.52 11.12 -6.62
C ALA A 179 -49.38 10.09 -6.78
N ALA A 180 -48.64 10.20 -7.88
CA ALA A 180 -47.45 9.40 -8.13
C ALA A 180 -46.40 9.63 -7.02
N VAL A 181 -45.54 8.65 -6.82
CA VAL A 181 -44.44 8.76 -5.86
C VAL A 181 -43.42 9.81 -6.34
N THR A 182 -43.08 10.72 -5.45
CA THR A 182 -42.16 11.84 -5.68
C THR A 182 -40.70 11.39 -5.65
N ASP A 183 -39.81 12.19 -6.24
CA ASP A 183 -38.37 11.92 -6.12
C ASP A 183 -37.89 12.03 -4.67
N GLY A 184 -38.50 12.91 -3.85
CA GLY A 184 -38.17 13.02 -2.43
C GLY A 184 -38.39 11.73 -1.65
N GLU A 185 -39.53 11.06 -1.85
CA GLU A 185 -39.83 9.76 -1.23
C GLU A 185 -38.82 8.67 -1.64
N VAL A 186 -38.35 8.69 -2.88
CA VAL A 186 -37.33 7.75 -3.38
C VAL A 186 -35.96 8.07 -2.77
N GLU A 187 -35.59 9.34 -2.68
CA GLU A 187 -34.31 9.78 -2.13
C GLU A 187 -34.20 9.50 -0.62
N GLU A 188 -35.30 9.51 0.13
CA GLU A 188 -35.28 9.07 1.54
C GLU A 188 -34.86 7.59 1.68
N ALA A 189 -35.42 6.69 0.86
CA ALA A 189 -35.05 5.28 0.85
C ALA A 189 -33.60 5.07 0.37
N ARG A 190 -33.17 5.79 -0.68
CA ARG A 190 -31.78 5.76 -1.16
C ARG A 190 -30.79 6.28 -0.12
N GLY A 191 -31.14 7.35 0.59
CA GLY A 191 -30.33 7.91 1.66
C GLY A 191 -30.16 6.94 2.83
N ALA A 192 -31.20 6.19 3.20
CA ALA A 192 -31.08 5.13 4.20
C ALA A 192 -30.13 4.00 3.74
N ILE A 193 -30.27 3.53 2.50
CA ILE A 193 -29.37 2.53 1.91
C ILE A 193 -27.92 3.04 1.87
N ALA A 194 -27.71 4.31 1.50
CA ALA A 194 -26.39 4.92 1.45
C ALA A 194 -25.74 4.97 2.84
N ARG A 195 -26.47 5.39 3.88
CA ARG A 195 -25.99 5.36 5.27
C ARG A 195 -25.63 3.95 5.74
N ALA A 196 -26.46 2.95 5.43
CA ALA A 196 -26.13 1.57 5.77
C ALA A 196 -24.81 1.11 5.12
N ARG A 197 -24.58 1.46 3.86
CA ARG A 197 -23.34 1.12 3.13
C ARG A 197 -22.11 1.85 3.68
N GLU A 198 -22.24 3.11 4.06
CA GLU A 198 -21.16 3.89 4.69
C GLU A 198 -20.63 3.22 5.97
N PHE A 199 -21.52 2.54 6.70
CA PHE A 199 -21.19 1.79 7.89
C PHE A 199 -20.91 0.31 7.62
N ASP A 200 -20.53 -0.04 6.39
CA ASP A 200 -20.08 -1.38 5.99
C ASP A 200 -21.17 -2.48 6.12
N ALA A 201 -22.45 -2.14 5.91
CA ALA A 201 -23.53 -3.13 5.95
C ALA A 201 -23.35 -4.26 4.91
N GLU A 202 -22.56 -4.05 3.85
CA GLU A 202 -22.19 -5.10 2.90
C GLU A 202 -21.38 -6.24 3.57
N ILE A 203 -20.66 -5.92 4.65
CA ILE A 203 -19.86 -6.86 5.43
C ILE A 203 -20.70 -7.40 6.59
N TYR A 204 -21.35 -6.51 7.34
CA TYR A 204 -21.94 -6.88 8.63
C TYR A 204 -23.42 -7.26 8.56
N ASP A 205 -24.19 -6.81 7.58
CA ASP A 205 -25.60 -7.20 7.39
C ASP A 205 -26.03 -7.21 5.91
N PRO A 206 -25.43 -8.10 5.10
CA PRO A 206 -25.64 -8.11 3.65
C PRO A 206 -27.08 -8.46 3.27
N ASP A 207 -27.78 -9.25 4.09
CA ASP A 207 -29.12 -9.74 3.79
C ASP A 207 -30.17 -8.62 3.86
N ASN A 208 -30.18 -7.82 4.93
CA ASN A 208 -31.08 -6.68 5.04
C ASN A 208 -30.74 -5.59 4.03
N LEU A 209 -29.45 -5.38 3.73
CA LEU A 209 -29.05 -4.45 2.68
C LEU A 209 -29.51 -4.91 1.28
N ALA A 210 -29.48 -6.22 1.00
CA ALA A 210 -30.00 -6.79 -0.25
C ALA A 210 -31.52 -6.66 -0.33
N ALA A 211 -32.24 -6.94 0.76
CA ALA A 211 -33.69 -6.74 0.86
C ALA A 211 -34.06 -5.27 0.59
N ALA A 212 -33.36 -4.32 1.24
CA ALA A 212 -33.58 -2.90 1.03
C ALA A 212 -33.42 -2.47 -0.44
N LYS A 213 -32.38 -2.97 -1.12
CA LYS A 213 -32.16 -2.71 -2.56
C LYS A 213 -33.27 -3.32 -3.42
N ALA A 214 -33.69 -4.55 -3.14
CA ALA A 214 -34.77 -5.20 -3.88
C ALA A 214 -36.10 -4.44 -3.72
N ASP A 215 -36.38 -3.94 -2.53
CA ASP A 215 -37.61 -3.22 -2.22
C ASP A 215 -37.64 -1.82 -2.84
N LEU A 216 -36.48 -1.16 -2.92
CA LEU A 216 -36.32 0.07 -3.69
C LEU A 216 -36.67 -0.17 -5.17
N GLU A 217 -36.15 -1.24 -5.78
CA GLU A 217 -36.47 -1.59 -7.17
C GLU A 217 -37.96 -1.92 -7.35
N ARG A 218 -38.58 -2.64 -6.40
CA ARG A 218 -40.04 -2.86 -6.40
C ARG A 218 -40.81 -1.55 -6.35
N GLY A 219 -40.40 -0.62 -5.49
CA GLY A 219 -41.01 0.71 -5.37
C GLY A 219 -40.90 1.54 -6.65
N LEU A 220 -39.72 1.52 -7.28
CA LEU A 220 -39.47 2.20 -8.54
C LEU A 220 -40.28 1.62 -9.71
N ALA A 221 -40.45 0.29 -9.77
CA ALA A 221 -41.24 -0.37 -10.80
C ALA A 221 -42.74 -0.04 -10.70
N ALA A 222 -43.26 0.11 -9.48
CA ALA A 222 -44.67 0.45 -9.23
C ALA A 222 -44.97 1.96 -9.25
N ARG A 223 -43.94 2.81 -9.36
CA ARG A 223 -43.98 4.26 -9.10
C ARG A 223 -45.17 5.02 -9.72
N THR A 224 -45.52 4.67 -10.96
CA THR A 224 -46.61 5.31 -11.72
C THR A 224 -47.85 4.42 -11.86
N ALA A 225 -47.65 3.10 -11.93
CA ALA A 225 -48.73 2.14 -12.14
C ALA A 225 -49.56 1.90 -10.87
N ASP A 226 -48.90 1.80 -9.71
CA ASP A 226 -49.51 1.62 -8.40
C ASP A 226 -48.76 2.43 -7.33
N PRO A 227 -49.12 3.71 -7.14
CA PRO A 227 -48.49 4.56 -6.13
C PRO A 227 -48.70 4.12 -4.68
N VAL A 228 -49.61 3.18 -4.38
CA VAL A 228 -49.78 2.62 -3.02
C VAL A 228 -48.74 1.55 -2.78
N ALA A 229 -48.68 0.57 -3.69
CA ALA A 229 -47.68 -0.49 -3.64
C ALA A 229 -46.25 0.09 -3.69
N ALA A 230 -46.04 1.14 -4.48
CA ALA A 230 -44.76 1.83 -4.56
C ALA A 230 -44.31 2.41 -3.21
N ARG A 231 -45.22 3.12 -2.51
CA ARG A 231 -44.92 3.69 -1.18
C ARG A 231 -44.69 2.61 -0.12
N ALA A 232 -45.48 1.53 -0.16
CA ALA A 232 -45.27 0.40 0.73
C ALA A 232 -43.87 -0.21 0.54
N ALA A 233 -43.47 -0.46 -0.72
CA ALA A 233 -42.15 -0.99 -1.03
C ALA A 233 -41.01 -0.03 -0.65
N LEU A 234 -41.17 1.29 -0.84
CA LEU A 234 -40.17 2.26 -0.37
C LEU A 234 -40.05 2.32 1.16
N ALA A 235 -41.16 2.15 1.87
CA ALA A 235 -41.15 2.07 3.33
C ALA A 235 -40.45 0.79 3.82
N GLU A 236 -40.72 -0.35 3.18
CA GLU A 236 -40.02 -1.62 3.42
C GLU A 236 -38.51 -1.48 3.14
N ALA A 237 -38.15 -0.84 2.02
CA ALA A 237 -36.77 -0.56 1.65
C ALA A 237 -36.04 0.27 2.72
N LYS A 238 -36.68 1.35 3.19
CA LYS A 238 -36.13 2.20 4.24
C LYS A 238 -35.97 1.44 5.55
N ALA A 239 -36.98 0.66 5.97
CA ALA A 239 -36.94 -0.12 7.21
C ALA A 239 -35.83 -1.18 7.19
N ALA A 240 -35.69 -1.91 6.09
CA ALA A 240 -34.60 -2.88 5.91
C ALA A 240 -33.22 -2.20 5.91
N ALA A 241 -33.09 -1.01 5.29
CA ALA A 241 -31.85 -0.26 5.30
C ALA A 241 -31.48 0.29 6.70
N ASP A 242 -32.45 0.79 7.45
CA ASP A 242 -32.22 1.26 8.83
C ASP A 242 -31.81 0.09 9.74
N LEU A 243 -32.45 -1.09 9.60
CA LEU A 243 -32.05 -2.30 10.33
C LEU A 243 -30.63 -2.76 9.95
N ALA A 244 -30.31 -2.74 8.65
CA ALA A 244 -28.96 -3.07 8.17
C ALA A 244 -27.91 -2.13 8.77
N TYR A 245 -28.22 -0.83 8.83
CA TYR A 245 -27.37 0.17 9.46
C TYR A 245 -27.15 -0.12 10.95
N GLU A 246 -28.22 -0.34 11.72
CA GLU A 246 -28.12 -0.62 13.17
C GLU A 246 -27.30 -1.88 13.47
N ASN A 247 -27.58 -2.97 12.76
CA ASN A 247 -26.83 -4.22 12.89
C ASN A 247 -25.36 -4.04 12.51
N SER A 248 -25.09 -3.27 11.46
CA SER A 248 -23.74 -3.00 10.99
C SER A 248 -22.92 -2.17 11.97
N VAL A 249 -23.54 -1.15 12.57
CA VAL A 249 -22.92 -0.34 13.63
C VAL A 249 -22.59 -1.19 14.84
N ALA A 250 -23.53 -2.04 15.31
CA ALA A 250 -23.31 -2.90 16.46
C ALA A 250 -22.18 -3.91 16.22
N ARG A 251 -22.23 -4.66 15.11
CA ARG A 251 -21.20 -5.66 14.77
C ARG A 251 -19.85 -5.02 14.46
N GLY A 252 -19.84 -3.85 13.82
CA GLY A 252 -18.64 -3.08 13.56
C GLY A 252 -17.97 -2.59 14.85
N ALA A 253 -18.77 -2.17 15.83
CA ALA A 253 -18.27 -1.80 17.16
C ALA A 253 -17.64 -3.00 17.88
N GLU A 254 -18.28 -4.17 17.84
CA GLU A 254 -17.75 -5.41 18.41
C GLU A 254 -16.43 -5.83 17.76
N ASP A 255 -16.34 -5.80 16.42
CA ASP A 255 -15.10 -6.14 15.70
C ASP A 255 -13.96 -5.18 16.03
N LEU A 256 -14.23 -3.87 16.04
CA LEU A 256 -13.24 -2.86 16.42
C LEU A 256 -12.79 -3.04 17.87
N GLY A 257 -13.72 -3.28 18.78
CA GLY A 257 -13.43 -3.56 20.19
C GLY A 257 -12.52 -4.78 20.35
N ARG A 258 -12.84 -5.88 19.68
CA ARG A 258 -12.02 -7.10 19.67
C ARG A 258 -10.61 -6.83 19.14
N ARG A 259 -10.48 -6.12 18.01
CA ARG A 259 -9.18 -5.80 17.41
C ARG A 259 -8.33 -4.91 18.31
N MET A 260 -8.95 -3.93 18.96
CA MET A 260 -8.28 -3.07 19.94
C MET A 260 -7.80 -3.89 21.14
N GLU A 261 -8.63 -4.79 21.65
CA GLU A 261 -8.26 -5.69 22.75
C GLU A 261 -7.10 -6.62 22.36
N GLU A 262 -7.15 -7.24 21.19
CA GLU A 262 -6.06 -8.06 20.64
C GLU A 262 -4.76 -7.25 20.49
N SER A 263 -4.84 -5.96 20.15
CA SER A 263 -3.69 -5.06 20.09
C SER A 263 -3.14 -4.72 21.49
N ARG A 264 -4.03 -4.47 22.46
CA ARG A 264 -3.65 -4.27 23.87
C ARG A 264 -2.96 -5.51 24.45
N GLN A 265 -3.49 -6.70 24.19
CA GLN A 265 -2.88 -7.96 24.64
C GLN A 265 -1.49 -8.19 24.04
N ARG A 266 -1.26 -7.78 22.78
CA ARG A 266 0.08 -7.82 22.17
C ARG A 266 1.08 -6.89 22.88
N LEU A 267 0.65 -5.69 23.26
CA LEU A 267 1.47 -4.76 24.05
C LEU A 267 1.79 -5.33 25.45
N LEU A 268 0.81 -5.91 26.13
CA LEU A 268 1.01 -6.56 27.43
C LEU A 268 1.96 -7.77 27.33
N ALA A 269 1.88 -8.56 26.25
CA ALA A 269 2.82 -9.65 26.01
C ALA A 269 4.27 -9.16 25.82
N GLN A 270 4.45 -7.95 25.30
CA GLN A 270 5.74 -7.26 25.23
C GLN A 270 6.12 -6.54 26.54
N LYS A 271 5.24 -6.57 27.55
CA LYS A 271 5.36 -5.85 28.83
C LYS A 271 5.47 -4.33 28.66
N ALA A 272 4.78 -3.77 27.66
CA ALA A 272 4.79 -2.34 27.39
C ALA A 272 4.31 -1.51 28.60
N ASP A 273 3.38 -2.05 29.38
CA ASP A 273 2.89 -1.51 30.66
C ASP A 273 3.98 -1.32 31.71
N GLN A 274 5.04 -2.13 31.67
CA GLN A 274 6.17 -2.05 32.60
C GLN A 274 7.31 -1.23 32.01
N TRP A 275 7.65 -1.44 30.73
CA TRP A 275 8.76 -0.74 30.08
C TRP A 275 8.48 0.75 29.81
N LEU A 276 7.25 1.08 29.42
CA LEU A 276 6.83 2.41 28.96
C LEU A 276 5.40 2.73 29.45
N PRO A 277 5.19 2.88 30.77
CA PRO A 277 3.85 2.97 31.37
C PRO A 277 3.05 4.17 30.86
N ALA A 278 3.67 5.34 30.70
CA ALA A 278 2.96 6.55 30.26
C ALA A 278 2.52 6.46 28.79
N GLU A 279 3.37 5.93 27.93
CA GLU A 279 3.08 5.71 26.52
C GLU A 279 2.06 4.59 26.33
N TYR A 280 2.15 3.53 27.13
CA TYR A 280 1.16 2.45 27.15
C TYR A 280 -0.23 2.98 27.49
N GLU A 281 -0.37 3.70 28.61
CA GLU A 281 -1.65 4.29 29.04
C GLU A 281 -2.23 5.25 27.97
N SER A 282 -1.37 6.08 27.37
CA SER A 282 -1.77 6.97 26.27
C SER A 282 -2.30 6.20 25.05
N ALA A 283 -1.59 5.14 24.63
CA ALA A 283 -1.96 4.34 23.46
C ALA A 283 -3.25 3.53 23.68
N VAL A 284 -3.44 2.95 24.87
CA VAL A 284 -4.65 2.15 25.18
C VAL A 284 -5.84 3.01 25.61
N GLY A 285 -5.61 4.25 26.05
CA GLY A 285 -6.69 5.17 26.47
C GLY A 285 -7.74 5.40 25.40
N GLY A 286 -7.36 5.31 24.12
CA GLY A 286 -8.30 5.44 23.00
C GLY A 286 -9.38 4.36 22.90
N ILE A 287 -9.20 3.23 23.59
CA ILE A 287 -10.23 2.20 23.72
C ILE A 287 -11.42 2.75 24.52
N ALA A 288 -11.16 3.41 25.65
CA ALA A 288 -12.20 3.98 26.50
C ALA A 288 -12.88 5.16 25.81
N ASP A 289 -12.10 6.06 25.19
CA ASP A 289 -12.64 7.21 24.44
C ASP A 289 -13.57 6.76 23.30
N SER A 290 -13.18 5.71 22.56
CA SER A 290 -14.01 5.15 21.49
C SER A 290 -15.32 4.56 22.04
N ALA A 291 -15.25 3.81 23.14
CA ALA A 291 -16.43 3.23 23.78
C ALA A 291 -17.40 4.31 24.30
N GLU A 292 -16.88 5.43 24.82
CA GLU A 292 -17.70 6.56 25.25
C GLU A 292 -18.45 7.20 24.06
N LEU A 293 -17.75 7.45 22.95
CA LEU A 293 -18.36 7.99 21.72
C LEU A 293 -19.44 7.05 21.16
N PHE A 294 -19.21 5.73 21.22
CA PHE A 294 -20.24 4.73 20.89
C PHE A 294 -21.48 4.85 21.79
N GLY A 295 -21.29 5.02 23.10
CA GLY A 295 -22.38 5.21 24.06
C GLY A 295 -23.18 6.51 23.85
N GLN A 296 -22.56 7.53 23.25
CA GLN A 296 -23.19 8.80 22.86
C GLN A 296 -23.86 8.74 21.47
N ALA A 297 -23.84 7.58 20.81
CA ALA A 297 -24.29 7.38 19.43
C ALA A 297 -23.51 8.21 18.37
N ASP A 298 -22.31 8.70 18.70
CA ASP A 298 -21.38 9.28 17.71
C ASP A 298 -20.52 8.18 17.09
N TYR A 299 -21.12 7.40 16.19
CA TYR A 299 -20.47 6.25 15.58
C TYR A 299 -19.28 6.62 14.68
N ALA A 300 -19.36 7.76 13.99
CA ALA A 300 -18.29 8.22 13.13
C ALA A 300 -17.07 8.66 13.96
N GLY A 301 -17.30 9.43 15.03
CA GLY A 301 -16.27 9.77 16.00
C GLY A 301 -15.67 8.54 16.67
N ALA A 302 -16.51 7.61 17.12
CA ALA A 302 -16.07 6.38 17.77
C ALA A 302 -15.18 5.51 16.89
N ARG A 303 -15.57 5.33 15.61
CA ARG A 303 -14.79 4.61 14.60
C ARG A 303 -13.45 5.28 14.33
N SER A 304 -13.45 6.61 14.17
CA SER A 304 -12.23 7.40 13.97
C SER A 304 -11.27 7.23 15.16
N ARG A 305 -11.78 7.37 16.39
CA ARG A 305 -10.98 7.21 17.61
C ARG A 305 -10.43 5.79 17.77
N ALA A 306 -11.22 4.76 17.43
CA ALA A 306 -10.77 3.36 17.46
C ALA A 306 -9.60 3.10 16.52
N TYR A 307 -9.66 3.60 15.28
CA TYR A 307 -8.54 3.46 14.34
C TYR A 307 -7.29 4.19 14.80
N GLN A 308 -7.46 5.38 15.39
CA GLN A 308 -6.33 6.09 15.98
C GLN A 308 -5.69 5.28 17.12
N ALA A 309 -6.50 4.72 18.03
CA ALA A 309 -6.00 3.86 19.11
C ALA A 309 -5.26 2.61 18.59
N LEU A 310 -5.82 1.94 17.56
CA LEU A 310 -5.15 0.80 16.90
C LEU A 310 -3.78 1.20 16.32
N LYS A 311 -3.71 2.39 15.71
CA LYS A 311 -2.45 2.92 15.18
C LYS A 311 -1.47 3.23 16.29
N ASP A 312 -1.89 3.95 17.33
CA ASP A 312 -1.03 4.34 18.45
C ASP A 312 -0.43 3.09 19.14
N MET A 313 -1.24 2.05 19.34
CA MET A 313 -0.78 0.78 19.89
C MET A 313 0.21 0.05 18.98
N ALA A 314 -0.01 0.06 17.66
CA ALA A 314 0.89 -0.56 16.69
C ALA A 314 2.25 0.19 16.60
N ASP A 315 2.21 1.52 16.61
CA ASP A 315 3.39 2.38 16.61
C ASP A 315 4.21 2.19 17.90
N LEU A 316 3.54 2.09 19.06
CA LEU A 316 4.20 1.79 20.33
C LEU A 316 4.86 0.40 20.32
N SER A 317 4.15 -0.63 19.85
CA SER A 317 4.67 -1.99 19.78
C SER A 317 5.95 -2.08 18.94
N THR A 318 5.94 -1.44 17.77
CA THR A 318 7.09 -1.42 16.86
C THR A 318 8.29 -0.71 17.51
N ARG A 319 8.05 0.46 18.11
CA ARG A 319 9.11 1.25 18.76
C ARG A 319 9.70 0.51 19.96
N LEU A 320 8.87 -0.10 20.80
CA LEU A 320 9.32 -0.89 21.94
C LEU A 320 10.19 -2.06 21.48
N ASP A 321 9.75 -2.81 20.47
CA ASP A 321 10.52 -3.92 19.91
C ASP A 321 11.90 -3.49 19.38
N GLU A 322 11.99 -2.33 18.71
CA GLU A 322 13.26 -1.76 18.25
C GLU A 322 14.20 -1.42 19.40
N ARG A 323 13.68 -0.76 20.44
CA ARG A 323 14.45 -0.41 21.63
C ARG A 323 14.93 -1.63 22.41
N LEU A 324 14.07 -2.62 22.63
CA LEU A 324 14.46 -3.87 23.29
C LEU A 324 15.53 -4.63 22.49
N ARG A 325 15.47 -4.62 21.15
CA ARG A 325 16.54 -5.18 20.30
C ARG A 325 17.85 -4.40 20.46
N TRP A 326 17.77 -3.06 20.48
CA TRP A 326 18.94 -2.20 20.66
C TRP A 326 19.65 -2.48 21.99
N VAL A 327 18.93 -2.56 23.11
CA VAL A 327 19.53 -2.89 24.41
C VAL A 327 20.17 -4.27 24.41
N ARG A 328 19.52 -5.29 23.83
CA ARG A 328 20.11 -6.64 23.70
C ARG A 328 21.42 -6.62 22.90
N MET A 329 21.48 -5.81 21.84
CA MET A 329 22.70 -5.62 21.06
C MET A 329 23.79 -4.94 21.89
N LEU A 330 23.47 -3.83 22.57
CA LEU A 330 24.42 -3.13 23.44
C LEU A 330 25.01 -4.05 24.51
N ARG A 331 24.16 -4.87 25.15
CA ARG A 331 24.58 -5.87 26.12
C ARG A 331 25.53 -6.90 25.51
N SER A 332 25.15 -7.51 24.39
CA SER A 332 25.98 -8.52 23.69
C SER A 332 27.33 -7.95 23.24
N ASP A 333 27.33 -6.75 22.66
CA ASP A 333 28.56 -6.07 22.23
C ASP A 333 29.47 -5.79 23.42
N THR A 334 28.90 -5.35 24.55
CA THR A 334 29.68 -5.09 25.77
C THR A 334 30.29 -6.37 26.32
N GLU A 335 29.53 -7.47 26.38
CA GLU A 335 30.03 -8.79 26.80
C GLU A 335 31.20 -9.26 25.92
N GLN A 336 31.09 -9.09 24.60
CA GLN A 336 32.15 -9.46 23.67
C GLN A 336 33.42 -8.59 23.87
N LEU A 337 33.26 -7.28 24.05
CA LEU A 337 34.38 -6.36 24.28
C LEU A 337 35.07 -6.63 25.62
N MET A 338 34.31 -6.95 26.67
CA MET A 338 34.86 -7.38 27.96
C MET A 338 35.69 -8.65 27.81
N ALA A 339 35.17 -9.66 27.10
CA ALA A 339 35.89 -10.91 26.84
C ALA A 339 37.17 -10.68 26.02
N GLU A 340 37.15 -9.81 25.02
CA GLU A 340 38.35 -9.42 24.27
C GLU A 340 39.37 -8.71 25.17
N ALA A 341 38.91 -7.81 26.05
CA ALA A 341 39.77 -7.09 26.98
C ALA A 341 40.45 -8.02 27.99
N GLU A 342 39.76 -9.07 28.45
CA GLU A 342 40.36 -10.13 29.27
C GLU A 342 41.36 -10.96 28.48
N ALA A 343 40.99 -11.43 27.28
CA ALA A 343 41.85 -12.28 26.45
C ALA A 343 43.15 -11.60 25.99
N THR A 344 43.16 -10.26 25.95
CA THR A 344 44.32 -9.45 25.55
C THR A 344 45.08 -8.82 26.72
N ASP A 345 44.75 -9.20 27.97
CA ASP A 345 45.29 -8.61 29.20
C ASP A 345 45.17 -7.07 29.23
N ALA A 346 44.17 -6.51 28.54
CA ALA A 346 43.97 -5.06 28.44
C ALA A 346 43.75 -4.42 29.82
N TYR A 347 43.11 -5.15 30.74
CA TYR A 347 42.89 -4.70 32.11
C TYR A 347 44.17 -4.64 32.96
N ALA A 348 45.25 -5.32 32.57
CA ALA A 348 46.55 -5.15 33.25
C ALA A 348 47.14 -3.76 32.97
N VAL A 349 46.86 -3.20 31.79
CA VAL A 349 47.29 -1.86 31.38
C VAL A 349 46.36 -0.78 31.94
N ALA A 350 45.05 -1.03 31.93
CA ALA A 350 44.04 -0.06 32.34
C ALA A 350 43.14 -0.60 33.48
N PRO A 351 43.68 -0.85 34.69
CA PRO A 351 42.93 -1.51 35.77
C PRO A 351 41.73 -0.69 36.25
N ALA A 352 41.85 0.64 36.28
CA ALA A 352 40.74 1.53 36.66
C ALA A 352 39.53 1.44 35.71
N GLN A 353 39.73 1.06 34.44
CA GLN A 353 38.64 0.87 33.50
C GLN A 353 37.87 -0.42 33.75
N LYS A 354 38.49 -1.44 34.37
CA LYS A 354 37.84 -2.71 34.69
C LYS A 354 36.64 -2.51 35.61
N ASP A 355 36.85 -1.76 36.69
CA ASP A 355 35.81 -1.47 37.67
C ASP A 355 34.71 -0.59 37.07
N LYS A 356 35.10 0.39 36.23
CA LYS A 356 34.15 1.26 35.54
C LYS A 356 33.23 0.47 34.59
N VAL A 357 33.79 -0.38 33.73
CA VAL A 357 33.02 -1.21 32.79
C VAL A 357 32.10 -2.16 33.55
N SER A 358 32.63 -2.85 34.56
CA SER A 358 31.86 -3.82 35.37
C SER A 358 30.72 -3.13 36.13
N GLY A 359 30.97 -1.96 36.71
CA GLY A 359 29.96 -1.17 37.43
C GLY A 359 28.84 -0.66 36.52
N LEU A 360 29.18 -0.12 35.35
CA LEU A 360 28.19 0.34 34.36
C LEU A 360 27.37 -0.82 33.80
N TYR A 361 28.01 -1.95 33.48
CA TYR A 361 27.32 -3.14 33.00
C TYR A 361 26.36 -3.71 34.08
N ALA A 362 26.81 -3.79 35.33
CA ALA A 362 25.96 -4.24 36.44
C ALA A 362 24.74 -3.34 36.64
N ARG A 363 24.92 -2.02 36.57
CA ARG A 363 23.80 -1.06 36.61
C ARG A 363 22.85 -1.25 35.44
N GLY A 364 23.36 -1.44 34.22
CA GLY A 364 22.51 -1.73 33.05
C GLY A 364 21.68 -3.00 33.20
N VAL A 365 22.24 -4.05 33.82
CA VAL A 365 21.50 -5.27 34.15
C VAL A 365 20.39 -5.00 35.18
N GLU A 366 20.68 -4.19 36.22
CA GLU A 366 19.69 -3.80 37.23
C GLU A 366 18.56 -2.96 36.64
N ASP A 367 18.89 -1.96 35.81
CA ASP A 367 17.94 -1.10 35.12
C ASP A 367 17.03 -1.92 34.20
N TRP A 368 17.61 -2.86 33.44
CA TRP A 368 16.87 -3.78 32.59
C TRP A 368 15.93 -4.69 33.38
N GLN A 369 16.38 -5.26 34.50
CA GLN A 369 15.52 -6.09 35.36
C GLN A 369 14.39 -5.30 36.02
N SER A 370 14.62 -4.00 36.24
CA SER A 370 13.67 -3.07 36.87
C SER A 370 12.77 -2.34 35.88
N TYR A 371 12.78 -2.73 34.59
CA TYR A 371 12.01 -2.11 33.51
C TYR A 371 12.33 -0.63 33.24
N ARG A 372 13.51 -0.16 33.64
CA ARG A 372 13.98 1.20 33.35
C ARG A 372 14.68 1.22 32.00
N LEU A 373 13.89 1.28 30.92
CA LEU A 373 14.40 1.10 29.55
C LEU A 373 15.43 2.17 29.15
N ASP A 374 15.12 3.44 29.42
CA ASP A 374 16.01 4.58 29.12
C ASP A 374 17.35 4.44 29.86
N ASP A 375 17.30 4.16 31.16
CA ASP A 375 18.48 3.98 32.00
C ASP A 375 19.30 2.76 31.57
N ALA A 376 18.66 1.67 31.16
CA ALA A 376 19.33 0.49 30.65
C ALA A 376 20.07 0.79 29.32
N GLU A 377 19.44 1.52 28.40
CA GLU A 377 20.08 1.97 27.16
C GLU A 377 21.32 2.83 27.44
N GLU A 378 21.22 3.78 28.37
CA GLU A 378 22.34 4.63 28.78
C GLU A 378 23.46 3.82 29.43
N SER A 379 23.12 2.99 30.42
CA SER A 379 24.09 2.19 31.18
C SER A 379 24.84 1.20 30.30
N PHE A 380 24.15 0.43 29.44
CA PHE A 380 24.81 -0.48 28.51
C PHE A 380 25.59 0.25 27.42
N GLY A 381 25.08 1.39 26.93
CA GLY A 381 25.80 2.24 25.99
C GLY A 381 27.12 2.76 26.57
N ALA A 382 27.09 3.29 27.79
CA ALA A 382 28.26 3.76 28.50
C ALA A 382 29.26 2.63 28.82
N ALA A 383 28.77 1.44 29.19
CA ALA A 383 29.61 0.27 29.42
C ALA A 383 30.35 -0.17 28.15
N ARG A 384 29.65 -0.21 27.01
CA ARG A 384 30.23 -0.54 25.70
C ARG A 384 31.35 0.42 25.31
N GLU A 385 31.13 1.73 25.44
CA GLU A 385 32.14 2.74 25.11
C GLU A 385 33.34 2.66 26.06
N ALA A 386 33.13 2.45 27.36
CA ALA A 386 34.22 2.23 28.31
C ALA A 386 35.04 0.96 27.99
N ALA A 387 34.39 -0.11 27.51
CA ALA A 387 35.08 -1.34 27.09
C ALA A 387 35.93 -1.11 25.82
N LYS A 388 35.40 -0.38 24.83
CA LYS A 388 36.17 0.04 23.65
C LYS A 388 37.39 0.89 24.03
N ASP A 389 37.21 1.84 24.94
CA ASP A 389 38.30 2.69 25.43
C ASP A 389 39.39 1.88 26.13
N THR A 390 39.01 0.85 26.89
CA THR A 390 39.96 -0.09 27.53
C THR A 390 40.85 -0.76 26.48
N LEU A 391 40.23 -1.33 25.44
CA LEU A 391 40.95 -1.99 24.35
C LEU A 391 41.84 -1.01 23.57
N ARG A 392 41.36 0.21 23.33
CA ARG A 392 42.14 1.27 22.68
C ARG A 392 43.40 1.62 23.48
N LEU A 393 43.26 1.88 24.79
CA LEU A 393 44.38 2.18 25.67
C LEU A 393 45.40 1.03 25.73
N ALA A 394 44.93 -0.22 25.75
CA ALA A 394 45.81 -1.39 25.74
C ALA A 394 46.58 -1.52 24.42
N ARG A 395 45.94 -1.26 23.27
CA ARG A 395 46.59 -1.23 21.95
C ARG A 395 47.63 -0.12 21.86
N GLU A 396 47.32 1.09 22.34
CA GLU A 396 48.25 2.21 22.39
C GLU A 396 49.47 1.89 23.26
N ALA A 397 49.26 1.32 24.45
CA ALA A 397 50.35 0.93 25.33
C ALA A 397 51.21 -0.21 24.75
N ARG A 398 50.60 -1.16 24.04
CA ARG A 398 51.34 -2.22 23.33
C ARG A 398 52.19 -1.64 22.20
N SER A 399 51.61 -0.79 21.35
CA SER A 399 52.34 -0.11 20.29
C SER A 399 53.48 0.75 20.82
N GLY A 400 53.29 1.42 21.96
CA GLY A 400 54.35 2.18 22.63
C GLY A 400 55.50 1.29 23.11
N ARG A 401 55.20 0.13 23.72
CA ARG A 401 56.21 -0.86 24.10
C ARG A 401 56.94 -1.42 22.90
N ASP A 402 56.22 -1.83 21.86
CA ASP A 402 56.81 -2.38 20.63
C ASP A 402 57.74 -1.37 19.95
N ALA A 403 57.41 -0.07 19.99
CA ALA A 403 58.29 0.98 19.47
C ALA A 403 59.61 1.11 20.27
N VAL A 404 59.56 0.98 21.59
CA VAL A 404 60.76 0.99 22.45
C VAL A 404 61.61 -0.27 22.20
N GLU A 405 60.99 -1.44 22.12
CA GLU A 405 61.70 -2.69 21.84
C GLU A 405 62.28 -2.72 20.43
N LYS A 406 61.61 -2.10 19.46
CA LYS A 406 62.15 -1.88 18.11
C LYS A 406 63.41 -1.01 18.16
N GLN A 407 63.38 0.11 18.87
CA GLN A 407 64.54 0.99 18.98
C GLN A 407 65.76 0.24 19.55
N LYS A 408 65.56 -0.57 20.61
CA LYS A 408 66.63 -1.40 21.18
C LYS A 408 67.14 -2.45 20.18
N ALA A 409 66.24 -3.08 19.41
CA ALA A 409 66.61 -4.03 18.36
C ALA A 409 67.45 -3.37 17.28
N ASP A 410 67.04 -2.20 16.78
CA ASP A 410 67.77 -1.42 15.77
C ASP A 410 69.18 -1.02 16.28
N GLU A 411 69.28 -0.61 17.55
CA GLU A 411 70.58 -0.29 18.19
C GLU A 411 71.50 -1.52 18.31
N LEU A 412 70.96 -2.68 18.68
CA LEU A 412 71.72 -3.93 18.76
C LEU A 412 72.10 -4.46 17.38
N GLN A 413 71.23 -4.32 16.38
CA GLN A 413 71.52 -4.65 14.99
C GLN A 413 72.73 -3.85 14.49
N ALA A 414 72.72 -2.53 14.67
CA ALA A 414 73.81 -1.66 14.24
C ALA A 414 75.14 -2.04 14.92
N LYS A 415 75.11 -2.36 16.21
CA LYS A 415 76.28 -2.84 16.97
C LYS A 415 76.79 -4.18 16.43
N ALA A 416 75.91 -5.15 16.25
CA ALA A 416 76.24 -6.48 15.73
C ALA A 416 76.83 -6.40 14.31
N GLN A 417 76.24 -5.59 13.44
CA GLN A 417 76.72 -5.36 12.09
C GLN A 417 78.13 -4.75 12.07
N ALA A 418 78.36 -3.73 12.90
CA ALA A 418 79.67 -3.09 13.02
C ALA A 418 80.73 -4.08 13.55
N ALA A 419 80.40 -4.84 14.60
CA ALA A 419 81.29 -5.82 15.20
C ALA A 419 81.63 -6.96 14.23
N LEU A 420 80.65 -7.48 13.49
CA LEU A 420 80.86 -8.49 12.46
C LEU A 420 81.72 -7.98 11.31
N LYS A 421 81.48 -6.74 10.84
CA LYS A 421 82.30 -6.09 9.80
C LYS A 421 83.76 -5.99 10.22
N GLU A 422 84.00 -5.55 11.44
CA GLU A 422 85.34 -5.48 12.01
C GLU A 422 85.97 -6.87 12.09
N ALA A 423 85.24 -7.86 12.65
CA ALA A 423 85.72 -9.23 12.79
C ALA A 423 86.07 -9.88 11.45
N ALA A 424 85.28 -9.67 10.39
CA ALA A 424 85.58 -10.17 9.06
C ALA A 424 86.88 -9.60 8.46
N GLY A 425 87.28 -8.40 8.87
CA GLY A 425 88.54 -7.77 8.48
C GLY A 425 89.77 -8.24 9.27
N LEU A 426 89.59 -9.03 10.33
CA LEU A 426 90.68 -9.51 11.16
C LEU A 426 91.27 -10.81 10.61
N THR A 427 92.59 -10.94 10.75
CA THR A 427 93.23 -12.26 10.69
C THR A 427 93.09 -12.89 12.07
N VAL A 428 92.60 -14.12 12.17
CA VAL A 428 92.53 -14.86 13.44
C VAL A 428 93.31 -16.17 13.35
N ALA A 429 93.92 -16.59 14.46
CA ALA A 429 94.61 -17.87 14.53
C ALA A 429 94.51 -18.53 15.91
N ASN A 430 94.22 -19.83 15.95
CA ASN A 430 94.13 -20.61 17.19
C ASN A 430 95.46 -21.31 17.51
N ASP A 431 95.51 -21.98 18.67
CA ASP A 431 96.72 -22.66 19.14
C ASP A 431 96.96 -23.98 18.38
N GLU A 432 95.99 -24.43 17.59
CA GLU A 432 95.98 -25.67 16.81
C GLU A 432 96.51 -25.45 15.38
N GLY A 433 96.83 -24.21 15.01
CA GLY A 433 97.41 -23.84 13.71
C GLY A 433 96.38 -23.49 12.62
N GLU A 434 95.09 -23.40 12.97
CA GLU A 434 94.07 -22.84 12.08
C GLU A 434 94.29 -21.34 11.94
N VAL A 435 94.39 -20.86 10.71
CA VAL A 435 94.50 -19.43 10.37
C VAL A 435 93.35 -19.08 9.45
N VAL A 436 92.54 -18.11 9.86
CA VAL A 436 91.50 -17.53 9.01
C VAL A 436 91.95 -16.13 8.63
N THR A 437 92.22 -15.93 7.34
CA THR A 437 92.56 -14.62 6.78
C THR A 437 91.31 -13.77 6.57
N PRO A 438 91.43 -12.44 6.46
CA PRO A 438 90.30 -11.55 6.28
C PRO A 438 89.42 -12.00 5.12
N ASP A 439 88.11 -12.07 5.39
CA ASP A 439 87.07 -12.41 4.43
C ASP A 439 86.41 -11.11 3.97
N GLU A 440 86.06 -11.01 2.68
CA GLU A 440 85.43 -9.79 2.18
C GLU A 440 84.01 -9.68 2.74
N TRP A 441 83.85 -8.88 3.79
CA TRP A 441 82.55 -8.54 4.37
C TRP A 441 81.52 -8.09 3.33
N THR A 442 82.00 -7.46 2.25
CA THR A 442 81.21 -7.03 1.08
C THR A 442 80.50 -8.17 0.37
N GLN A 443 81.08 -9.38 0.33
CA GLN A 443 80.45 -10.54 -0.29
C GLN A 443 79.32 -11.09 0.60
N PHE A 444 79.55 -11.15 1.91
CA PHE A 444 78.51 -11.54 2.88
C PHE A 444 77.31 -10.58 2.89
N LEU A 445 77.54 -9.26 2.81
CA LEU A 445 76.45 -8.29 2.70
C LEU A 445 75.66 -8.49 1.39
N LYS A 446 76.34 -8.71 0.26
CA LYS A 446 75.66 -9.02 -1.02
C LYS A 446 74.85 -10.32 -0.95
N ASP A 447 75.35 -11.31 -0.24
CA ASP A 447 74.65 -12.60 -0.06
C ASP A 447 73.40 -12.45 0.84
N ILE A 448 73.43 -11.55 1.84
CA ILE A 448 72.25 -11.16 2.63
C ILE A 448 71.26 -10.34 1.78
N GLU A 449 71.72 -9.29 1.09
CA GLU A 449 70.89 -8.38 0.29
C GLU A 449 70.15 -9.12 -0.83
N LYS A 450 70.81 -10.13 -1.43
CA LYS A 450 70.24 -10.99 -2.46
C LYS A 450 69.16 -11.94 -1.90
N MET A 451 69.30 -12.40 -0.65
CA MET A 451 68.27 -13.19 0.04
C MET A 451 67.11 -12.35 0.57
N GLU A 452 67.36 -11.09 0.95
CA GLU A 452 66.33 -10.14 1.40
C GLU A 452 65.34 -9.80 0.27
N LEU A 453 65.80 -9.83 -0.99
CA LEU A 453 64.97 -9.72 -2.19
C LEU A 453 64.11 -10.97 -2.48
N GLU A 454 64.54 -12.15 -2.05
CA GLU A 454 63.79 -13.41 -2.21
C GLU A 454 62.77 -13.62 -1.07
N TYR A 455 63.04 -13.10 0.13
CA TYR A 455 62.19 -13.31 1.31
C TYR A 455 60.92 -12.44 1.37
N GLN A 456 60.79 -11.39 0.55
CA GLN A 456 59.49 -10.74 0.32
C GLN A 456 58.41 -11.70 -0.21
N LYS A 457 58.73 -12.96 -0.54
CA LYS A 457 57.84 -13.93 -1.18
C LYS A 457 57.51 -15.23 -0.44
N ALA A 458 58.04 -15.56 0.74
CA ALA A 458 57.58 -16.77 1.45
C ALA A 458 57.95 -16.82 2.95
N VAL A 459 56.96 -17.07 3.82
CA VAL A 459 57.16 -17.44 5.24
C VAL A 459 56.75 -18.89 5.45
N PRO A 460 57.68 -19.77 5.85
CA PRO A 460 57.32 -20.84 6.80
C PRO A 460 58.32 -21.02 7.96
N GLN A 461 57.76 -21.51 9.07
CA GLN A 461 58.39 -21.78 10.37
C GLN A 461 59.53 -22.81 10.31
N SER A 462 60.64 -22.55 11.00
CA SER A 462 61.17 -23.39 12.10
C SER A 462 62.66 -23.17 12.35
N MET A 463 62.99 -22.62 13.53
CA MET A 463 64.00 -23.17 14.43
C MET A 463 63.65 -22.69 15.84
N ARG A 464 63.11 -23.62 16.65
CA ARG A 464 62.80 -23.41 18.06
C ARG A 464 64.09 -23.50 18.88
N GLY A 465 64.25 -22.55 19.80
CA GLY A 465 65.01 -22.70 21.04
C GLY A 465 66.39 -22.07 21.04
N ILE A 466 66.47 -20.83 21.54
CA ILE A 466 67.72 -20.31 22.13
C ILE A 466 67.83 -20.91 23.55
N PRO A 467 68.95 -21.53 23.96
CA PRO A 467 69.16 -21.90 25.35
C PRO A 467 69.23 -20.64 26.22
N SER A 468 68.27 -20.47 27.11
CA SER A 468 68.30 -19.41 28.11
C SER A 468 69.52 -19.56 29.02
N SER A 469 70.32 -18.49 29.12
CA SER A 469 71.27 -18.23 30.21
C SER A 469 72.42 -19.22 30.47
N GLY A 470 72.83 -20.02 29.49
CA GLY A 470 74.00 -20.89 29.62
C GLY A 470 75.33 -20.17 29.36
N THR A 471 76.35 -20.45 30.18
CA THR A 471 77.76 -20.27 29.78
C THR A 471 77.95 -20.97 28.43
N LEU A 472 78.45 -20.26 27.42
CA LEU A 472 78.67 -20.83 26.09
C LEU A 472 79.78 -21.87 26.24
N VAL A 473 79.39 -23.14 26.39
CA VAL A 473 80.33 -24.26 26.39
C VAL A 473 80.64 -24.53 24.93
N LEU A 474 81.71 -23.91 24.45
CA LEU A 474 82.28 -24.24 23.15
C LEU A 474 82.71 -25.71 23.21
N ALA A 475 82.25 -26.53 22.26
CA ALA A 475 82.83 -27.84 22.07
C ALA A 475 84.33 -27.68 21.78
N GLU A 476 85.17 -28.54 22.34
CA GLU A 476 86.64 -28.47 22.27
C GLU A 476 87.19 -28.43 20.83
N GLU A 477 86.37 -28.70 19.82
CA GLU A 477 86.73 -28.72 18.39
C GLU A 477 86.03 -27.65 17.52
N THR A 478 85.43 -26.59 18.10
CA THR A 478 84.74 -25.57 17.27
C THR A 478 85.77 -24.74 16.48
N SER A 479 85.74 -24.82 15.15
CA SER A 479 86.69 -24.09 14.29
C SER A 479 86.48 -22.58 14.33
N LEU A 480 87.54 -21.79 14.10
CA LEU A 480 87.45 -20.32 14.07
C LEU A 480 86.51 -19.85 12.95
N LYS A 481 86.53 -20.54 11.82
CA LYS A 481 85.60 -20.27 10.71
C LYS A 481 84.14 -20.50 11.12
N GLU A 482 83.84 -21.54 11.90
CA GLU A 482 82.49 -21.81 12.39
C GLU A 482 81.99 -20.76 13.38
N LEU A 483 82.87 -20.19 14.21
CA LEU A 483 82.48 -19.12 15.14
C LEU A 483 81.98 -17.88 14.39
N LEU A 484 82.70 -17.44 13.35
CA LEU A 484 82.28 -16.30 12.54
C LEU A 484 81.01 -16.62 11.74
N GLN A 485 80.85 -17.85 11.24
CA GLN A 485 79.63 -18.27 10.55
C GLN A 485 78.41 -18.32 11.48
N LYS A 486 78.55 -18.83 12.70
CA LYS A 486 77.48 -18.78 13.72
C LYS A 486 77.11 -17.34 14.06
N ALA A 487 78.09 -16.45 14.22
CA ALA A 487 77.83 -15.04 14.47
C ALA A 487 77.02 -14.39 13.32
N LYS A 488 77.37 -14.70 12.07
CA LYS A 488 76.67 -14.27 10.86
C LYS A 488 75.24 -14.83 10.80
N GLU A 489 75.05 -16.10 11.16
CA GLU A 489 73.74 -16.75 11.19
C GLU A 489 72.80 -16.16 12.25
N PHE A 490 73.30 -15.89 13.46
CA PHE A 490 72.52 -15.22 14.50
C PHE A 490 72.12 -13.79 14.09
N TYR A 491 73.00 -13.05 13.43
CA TYR A 491 72.66 -11.74 12.88
C TYR A 491 71.53 -11.84 11.84
N ARG A 492 71.58 -12.83 10.94
CA ARG A 492 70.51 -13.11 9.97
C ARG A 492 69.18 -13.43 10.64
N LEU A 493 69.17 -14.33 11.64
CA LEU A 493 67.96 -14.65 12.40
C LEU A 493 67.38 -13.42 13.14
N GLY A 494 68.24 -12.53 13.63
CA GLY A 494 67.82 -11.26 14.23
C GLY A 494 67.04 -10.37 13.25
N LEU A 495 67.50 -10.25 12.00
CA LEU A 495 66.81 -9.50 10.95
C LEU A 495 65.46 -10.13 10.57
N GLU A 496 65.39 -11.46 10.49
CA GLU A 496 64.14 -12.16 10.20
C GLU A 496 63.07 -11.92 11.26
N GLU A 497 63.43 -11.98 12.55
CA GLU A 497 62.48 -11.73 13.62
C GLU A 497 62.05 -10.25 13.68
N GLN A 498 62.94 -9.32 13.34
CA GLN A 498 62.63 -7.90 13.23
C GLN A 498 61.64 -7.63 12.08
N ALA A 499 61.78 -8.33 10.95
CA ALA A 499 60.84 -8.27 9.83
C ALA A 499 59.45 -8.82 10.20
N LYS A 500 59.38 -9.77 11.15
CA LYS A 500 58.12 -10.30 11.72
C LYS A 500 57.53 -9.43 12.83
N GLY A 501 58.24 -8.40 13.29
CA GLY A 501 57.83 -7.54 14.41
C GLY A 501 58.15 -8.11 15.81
N ASN A 502 58.93 -9.20 15.88
CA ASN A 502 59.31 -9.85 17.14
C ASN A 502 60.59 -9.22 17.70
N TYR A 503 60.50 -7.97 18.16
CA TYR A 503 61.67 -7.17 18.52
C TYR A 503 62.48 -7.74 19.70
N GLU A 504 61.85 -8.32 20.73
CA GLU A 504 62.57 -8.94 21.86
C GLU A 504 63.40 -10.17 21.45
N GLN A 505 62.85 -10.98 20.54
CA GLN A 505 63.54 -12.15 20.00
C GLN A 505 64.71 -11.72 19.10
N SER A 506 64.49 -10.68 18.29
CA SER A 506 65.52 -10.05 17.46
C SER A 506 66.70 -9.53 18.31
N GLN A 507 66.43 -8.82 19.41
CA GLN A 507 67.45 -8.37 20.36
C GLN A 507 68.28 -9.53 20.93
N SER A 508 67.63 -10.66 21.25
CA SER A 508 68.31 -11.86 21.76
C SER A 508 69.28 -12.43 20.72
N TYR A 509 68.86 -12.51 19.45
CA TYR A 509 69.71 -13.01 18.37
C TYR A 509 70.89 -12.07 18.07
N PHE A 510 70.69 -10.76 18.04
CA PHE A 510 71.81 -9.81 17.88
C PHE A 510 72.79 -9.86 19.04
N SER A 511 72.31 -10.06 20.27
CA SER A 511 73.16 -10.22 21.45
C SER A 511 74.03 -11.48 21.36
N GLU A 512 73.46 -12.60 20.91
CA GLU A 512 74.22 -13.82 20.67
C GLU A 512 75.23 -13.66 19.53
N SER A 513 74.86 -12.98 18.43
CA SER A 513 75.79 -12.64 17.35
C SER A 513 77.02 -11.89 17.88
N LEU A 514 76.80 -10.85 18.68
CA LEU A 514 77.87 -10.08 19.33
C LEU A 514 78.77 -10.96 20.20
N ARG A 515 78.18 -11.91 20.94
CA ARG A 515 78.92 -12.84 21.80
C ARG A 515 79.85 -13.74 20.98
N TYR A 516 79.39 -14.31 19.87
CA TYR A 516 80.24 -15.12 18.99
C TYR A 516 81.32 -14.27 18.31
N VAL A 517 81.01 -13.03 17.92
CA VAL A 517 82.01 -12.08 17.41
C VAL A 517 83.10 -11.82 18.43
N GLU A 518 82.75 -11.57 19.68
CA GLU A 518 83.73 -11.27 20.73
C GLU A 518 84.67 -12.45 20.98
N ILE A 519 84.14 -13.67 20.99
CA ILE A 519 84.94 -14.89 21.06
C ILE A 519 85.87 -14.98 19.86
N TYR A 520 85.38 -14.77 18.63
CA TYR A 520 86.20 -14.79 17.42
C TYR A 520 87.32 -13.73 17.46
N LYS A 521 87.00 -12.50 17.87
CA LYS A 521 87.97 -11.40 18.03
C LYS A 521 89.04 -11.70 19.07
N SER A 522 88.76 -12.49 20.10
CA SER A 522 89.77 -12.90 21.08
C SER A 522 90.93 -13.70 20.47
N TYR A 523 90.71 -14.33 19.29
CA TYR A 523 91.74 -15.03 18.52
C TYR A 523 92.42 -14.15 17.46
N ALA A 524 92.18 -12.83 17.47
CA ALA A 524 92.73 -11.91 16.49
C ALA A 524 94.25 -11.77 16.62
N VAL A 525 94.90 -11.79 15.45
CA VAL A 525 96.34 -11.71 15.28
C VAL A 525 96.63 -10.64 14.23
N LYS A 526 97.79 -10.00 14.33
CA LYS A 526 98.21 -8.97 13.38
C LYS A 526 98.44 -9.52 11.98
N GLY A 527 98.77 -10.80 11.87
CA GLY A 527 98.91 -11.51 10.60
C GLY A 527 99.67 -12.82 10.78
N VAL A 528 99.94 -13.49 9.66
CA VAL A 528 100.83 -14.65 9.61
C VAL A 528 102.02 -14.30 8.75
N TYR A 529 103.21 -14.46 9.31
CA TYR A 529 104.46 -14.22 8.63
C TYR A 529 105.07 -15.53 8.16
N THR A 530 105.22 -15.68 6.85
CA THR A 530 105.99 -16.80 6.29
C THR A 530 107.46 -16.45 6.37
N VAL A 531 108.23 -17.22 7.15
CA VAL A 531 109.68 -17.05 7.27
C VAL A 531 110.34 -17.18 5.90
N ARG A 532 111.08 -16.17 5.49
CA ARG A 532 111.71 -16.06 4.17
C ARG A 532 113.18 -16.44 4.24
N LEU A 533 113.66 -17.04 3.17
CA LEU A 533 115.10 -17.20 2.95
C LEU A 533 115.62 -15.99 2.17
N ILE A 534 116.09 -14.97 2.89
CA ILE A 534 116.74 -13.79 2.30
C ILE A 534 118.26 -14.00 2.40
N PRO A 535 118.99 -14.18 1.27
CA PRO A 535 120.42 -14.53 1.29
C PRO A 535 121.28 -13.49 2.03
N GLU A 536 120.95 -12.21 1.90
CA GLU A 536 121.72 -11.08 2.45
C GLU A 536 121.32 -10.72 3.89
N ARG A 537 120.08 -11.05 4.29
CA ARG A 537 119.51 -10.68 5.59
C ARG A 537 118.49 -11.73 6.08
N ARG A 538 118.98 -12.91 6.46
CA ARG A 538 118.16 -14.02 6.99
C ARG A 538 117.16 -13.54 8.05
N ASP A 539 115.95 -14.09 7.98
CA ASP A 539 114.92 -13.85 8.99
C ASP A 539 115.32 -14.51 10.32
N CYS A 540 115.10 -13.78 11.41
CA CYS A 540 115.09 -14.28 12.78
C CYS A 540 113.97 -13.54 13.53
N LEU A 541 113.47 -14.07 14.65
CA LEU A 541 112.30 -13.48 15.34
C LEU A 541 112.48 -11.98 15.65
N TRP A 542 113.70 -11.55 16.01
CA TRP A 542 114.07 -10.14 16.22
C TRP A 542 113.84 -9.28 14.97
N ARG A 543 114.32 -9.73 13.80
CA ARG A 543 114.18 -9.02 12.53
C ARG A 543 112.75 -9.06 12.01
N ILE A 544 112.04 -10.16 12.25
CA ILE A 544 110.63 -10.27 11.90
C ILE A 544 109.84 -9.20 12.67
N ALA A 545 110.08 -9.03 13.97
CA ALA A 545 109.44 -7.98 14.77
C ALA A 545 109.85 -6.54 14.35
N GLU A 546 111.06 -6.34 13.86
CA GLU A 546 111.58 -5.05 13.37
C GLU A 546 110.80 -4.52 12.15
N TYR A 547 110.26 -5.39 11.31
CA TYR A 547 109.54 -4.94 10.11
C TYR A 547 108.39 -3.99 10.48
N PRO A 548 108.29 -2.80 9.85
CA PRO A 548 107.21 -1.85 10.11
C PRO A 548 105.81 -2.47 9.97
N GLU A 549 105.66 -3.39 9.03
CA GLU A 549 104.43 -4.16 8.79
C GLU A 549 104.11 -5.20 9.89
N ILE A 550 105.10 -5.62 10.68
CA ILE A 550 104.95 -6.60 11.77
C ILE A 550 104.84 -5.91 13.12
N TYR A 551 105.85 -5.22 13.62
CA TYR A 551 105.71 -4.39 14.82
C TYR A 551 106.42 -3.04 14.72
N GLY A 552 107.41 -2.89 13.83
CA GLY A 552 108.29 -1.72 13.83
C GLY A 552 109.13 -1.62 15.11
N ASP A 553 109.13 -2.66 15.95
CA ASP A 553 109.85 -2.73 17.21
C ASP A 553 110.48 -4.13 17.34
N PRO A 554 111.79 -4.25 17.15
CA PRO A 554 112.49 -5.52 17.25
C PRO A 554 112.36 -6.19 18.61
N TYR A 555 112.16 -5.44 19.71
CA TYR A 555 112.05 -5.99 21.06
C TYR A 555 110.74 -6.75 21.31
N LEU A 556 109.78 -6.69 20.39
CA LEU A 556 108.53 -7.43 20.46
C LEU A 556 108.63 -8.87 19.94
N TRP A 557 109.81 -9.31 19.51
CA TRP A 557 110.06 -10.70 19.10
C TRP A 557 109.65 -11.78 20.13
N PRO A 558 109.75 -11.58 21.47
CA PRO A 558 109.30 -12.59 22.42
C PRO A 558 107.79 -12.80 22.40
N LYS A 559 107.00 -11.84 21.88
CA LYS A 559 105.56 -12.03 21.66
C LYS A 559 105.31 -13.03 20.53
N ILE A 560 106.03 -12.88 19.43
CA ILE A 560 105.99 -13.82 18.29
C ILE A 560 106.40 -15.21 18.78
N TRP A 561 107.50 -15.32 19.52
CA TRP A 561 107.94 -16.60 20.06
C TRP A 561 106.89 -17.23 20.97
N ARG A 562 106.39 -16.49 21.97
CA ARG A 562 105.41 -17.00 22.95
C ARG A 562 104.16 -17.57 22.28
N ARG A 563 103.65 -16.91 21.24
CA ARG A 563 102.47 -17.37 20.51
C ARG A 563 102.73 -18.62 19.69
N ASN A 564 103.94 -18.77 19.15
CA ASN A 564 104.30 -19.88 18.27
C ASN A 564 105.09 -20.99 18.98
N ARG A 565 105.07 -21.08 20.31
CA ARG A 565 105.91 -22.05 21.07
C ARG A 565 105.72 -23.52 20.67
N LYS A 566 104.54 -23.88 20.15
CA LYS A 566 104.30 -25.23 19.61
C LYS A 566 105.12 -25.51 18.35
N LEU A 567 105.32 -24.50 17.50
CA LEU A 567 106.09 -24.58 16.25
C LEU A 567 107.58 -24.23 16.46
N VAL A 568 107.86 -23.20 17.26
CA VAL A 568 109.20 -22.66 17.53
C VAL A 568 109.60 -22.99 18.97
N GLN A 569 110.08 -24.22 19.19
CA GLN A 569 110.52 -24.66 20.52
C GLN A 569 111.78 -23.93 20.98
N ASN A 570 112.71 -23.67 20.06
CA ASN A 570 113.90 -22.87 20.29
C ASN A 570 113.74 -21.49 19.62
N PRO A 571 113.71 -20.38 20.37
CA PRO A 571 113.53 -19.03 19.81
C PRO A 571 114.61 -18.59 18.82
N ASP A 572 115.81 -19.17 18.90
CA ASP A 572 116.93 -18.82 18.01
C ASP A 572 116.89 -19.57 16.67
N LEU A 573 115.95 -20.51 16.49
CA LEU A 573 115.88 -21.37 15.31
C LEU A 573 114.50 -21.34 14.65
N ILE A 574 114.43 -20.69 13.49
CA ILE A 574 113.26 -20.70 12.60
C ILE A 574 113.69 -21.14 11.20
N TYR A 575 112.80 -21.83 10.48
CA TYR A 575 113.09 -22.35 9.14
C TYR A 575 112.30 -21.63 8.05
N PRO A 576 112.89 -21.40 6.86
CA PRO A 576 112.16 -20.87 5.72
C PRO A 576 110.89 -21.68 5.42
N GLY A 577 109.80 -20.98 5.13
CA GLY A 577 108.48 -21.56 4.88
C GLY A 577 107.63 -21.77 6.15
N TRP A 578 108.20 -21.62 7.36
CA TRP A 578 107.39 -21.64 8.58
C TRP A 578 106.41 -20.48 8.61
N GLN A 579 105.17 -20.76 9.00
CA GLN A 579 104.13 -19.76 9.19
C GLN A 579 104.07 -19.39 10.66
N LEU A 580 104.51 -18.18 10.98
CA LEU A 580 104.51 -17.65 12.34
C LEU A 580 103.30 -16.76 12.53
N VAL A 581 102.47 -17.09 13.51
CA VAL A 581 101.36 -16.26 13.97
C VAL A 581 101.92 -15.00 14.64
N ILE A 582 101.56 -13.82 14.18
CA ILE A 582 102.00 -12.55 14.74
C ILE A 582 100.89 -12.02 15.64
N PRO A 583 101.02 -12.04 16.98
CA PRO A 583 100.03 -11.44 17.87
C PRO A 583 99.75 -9.96 17.55
N LEU A 584 98.59 -9.44 17.95
CA LEU A 584 98.37 -7.99 18.02
C LEU A 584 99.38 -7.34 18.99
N GLN A 585 99.66 -6.05 18.78
CA GLN A 585 100.66 -5.29 19.56
C GLN A 585 100.27 -5.14 21.03
#